data_AF-A0A4P5P514-F1
#
_entry.id   AF-A0A4P5P514-F1
#
_cell.length_a   1.000
_cell.length_b   1.000
_cell.length_c   1.000
_cell.angle_alpha   90.00
_cell.angle_beta   90.00
_cell.angle_gamma   90.00
#
_symmetry.space_group_name_H-M   'P 1'
#
loop_
_entity.id
_entity.type
_entity.pdbx_description
1 polymer ?
#
loop_
_entity_poly.entity_id
_entity_poly.type
_entity_poly.pdbx_seq_one_letter_code
_entity_poly.pdbx_strand_id
1 'polypeptide(L)'
;MTGDPDHPRGGMGTGHDGARFTLPMIVACLMLAASGGMQVACAAVRHGAPVGRHGGRGAARRLPVMAQVPTHWRQHGLASWYGSGRQLGHATASGEMFDPGALTAAHRQLPFGTRVLVHSRRTGRSVVVRVNDRGPYHGARIIDLSLEAARQLGMLGMGMTQVDLRPMPDDEEEVASAPR
;
A
#
# COMPACT_ATOMS: atom_id res chain seq x y z
N MET A 1 -0.68 54.92 -43.88
CA MET A 1 0.34 55.99 -43.92
C MET A 1 1.02 56.01 -42.57
N THR A 2 2.36 56.04 -42.59
CA THR A 2 3.35 56.14 -41.49
C THR A 2 3.33 54.96 -40.49
N GLY A 3 4.29 54.02 -40.51
CA GLY A 3 5.74 54.22 -40.29
C GLY A 3 5.95 54.30 -38.77
N ASP A 4 6.67 53.40 -38.09
CA ASP A 4 8.15 53.29 -38.02
C ASP A 4 8.49 52.21 -36.90
N PRO A 5 9.75 51.88 -36.54
CA PRO A 5 10.53 50.75 -37.06
C PRO A 5 11.11 49.77 -35.99
N ASP A 6 11.85 48.79 -36.51
CA ASP A 6 13.03 48.08 -35.96
C ASP A 6 13.75 48.73 -34.75
N HIS A 7 14.23 47.91 -33.79
CA HIS A 7 15.65 47.58 -33.52
C HIS A 7 15.81 46.65 -32.26
N PRO A 8 17.01 46.18 -31.84
CA PRO A 8 17.61 44.90 -32.27
C PRO A 8 18.05 43.94 -31.12
N ARG A 9 18.51 42.75 -31.55
CA ARG A 9 19.66 41.93 -31.11
C ARG A 9 20.18 42.01 -29.65
N GLY A 10 20.45 40.83 -29.10
CA GLY A 10 21.71 40.55 -28.39
C GLY A 10 21.57 39.72 -27.13
N GLY A 11 22.29 38.59 -27.04
CA GLY A 11 22.39 37.83 -25.79
C GLY A 11 22.93 36.42 -25.93
N MET A 12 24.18 36.28 -26.41
CA MET A 12 24.99 35.07 -26.19
C MET A 12 25.18 34.85 -24.68
N GLY A 13 24.78 33.67 -24.20
CA GLY A 13 25.09 33.16 -22.86
C GLY A 13 25.90 31.89 -22.98
N THR A 14 27.21 32.04 -22.87
CA THR A 14 28.23 31.00 -22.85
C THR A 14 28.21 30.19 -21.55
N GLY A 15 28.50 28.90 -21.65
CA GLY A 15 29.39 28.18 -20.73
C GLY A 15 28.82 27.80 -19.37
N HIS A 16 28.58 26.50 -19.19
CA HIS A 16 28.91 25.84 -17.93
C HIS A 16 29.49 24.46 -18.21
N ASP A 17 30.83 24.41 -18.16
CA ASP A 17 31.61 23.19 -17.96
C ASP A 17 31.29 22.63 -16.57
N GLY A 18 30.70 21.43 -16.54
CA GLY A 18 30.44 20.65 -15.33
C GLY A 18 31.28 19.40 -15.34
N ALA A 19 32.41 19.46 -14.64
CA ALA A 19 33.47 18.47 -14.59
C ALA A 19 32.99 17.04 -14.25
N ARG A 20 33.50 16.10 -15.04
CA ARG A 20 33.40 14.65 -14.84
C ARG A 20 34.36 14.26 -13.70
N PHE A 21 33.82 13.91 -12.54
CA PHE A 21 34.59 13.36 -11.43
C PHE A 21 34.90 11.88 -11.69
N THR A 22 36.11 11.62 -12.20
CA THR A 22 36.74 10.29 -12.25
C THR A 22 37.26 9.94 -10.85
N LEU A 23 36.69 8.92 -10.22
CA LEU A 23 37.20 8.32 -8.99
C LEU A 23 38.45 7.48 -9.31
N PRO A 24 39.62 7.68 -8.65
CA PRO A 24 40.76 6.79 -8.84
C PRO A 24 40.61 5.51 -8.00
N MET A 25 40.65 4.40 -8.72
CA MET A 25 40.69 3.03 -8.24
C MET A 25 42.15 2.65 -7.95
N ILE A 26 42.63 2.75 -6.71
CA ILE A 26 43.89 2.12 -6.27
C ILE A 26 43.84 1.81 -4.76
N VAL A 27 43.76 0.53 -4.39
CA VAL A 27 44.61 -0.06 -3.33
C VAL A 27 44.85 -1.53 -3.70
N ALA A 28 46.08 -1.79 -4.14
CA ALA A 28 46.71 -3.08 -4.24
C ALA A 28 47.26 -3.50 -2.86
N CYS A 29 47.32 -4.81 -2.59
CA CYS A 29 48.28 -5.53 -1.74
C CYS A 29 47.61 -6.82 -1.23
N LEU A 30 48.24 -7.98 -1.14
CA LEU A 30 49.49 -8.50 -1.66
C LEU A 30 49.34 -10.02 -1.41
N MET A 31 49.41 -10.83 -2.45
CA MET A 31 49.45 -12.28 -2.29
C MET A 31 50.87 -12.67 -1.85
N LEU A 32 51.02 -13.30 -0.68
CA LEU A 32 52.23 -14.06 -0.38
C LEU A 32 51.86 -15.42 0.22
N ALA A 33 52.23 -16.45 -0.54
CA ALA A 33 52.06 -17.85 -0.22
C ALA A 33 53.00 -18.30 0.90
N ALA A 34 52.54 -19.24 1.72
CA ALA A 34 53.44 -20.15 2.43
C ALA A 34 52.78 -21.53 2.52
N SER A 35 53.56 -22.51 2.06
CA SER A 35 53.30 -23.93 1.96
C SER A 35 53.34 -24.66 3.30
N GLY A 36 52.61 -25.78 3.36
CA GLY A 36 53.02 -26.97 4.11
C GLY A 36 52.23 -27.26 5.39
N GLY A 37 51.86 -28.53 5.56
CA GLY A 37 51.43 -29.06 6.85
C GLY A 37 50.28 -30.05 6.80
N MET A 38 50.56 -31.26 6.33
CA MET A 38 49.73 -32.45 6.61
C MET A 38 49.67 -32.65 8.13
N GLN A 39 48.49 -32.54 8.75
CA GLN A 39 48.24 -33.13 10.06
C GLN A 39 46.93 -33.88 10.09
N VAL A 40 47.09 -35.13 10.52
CA VAL A 40 46.11 -36.18 10.67
C VAL A 40 45.21 -35.91 11.88
N ALA A 41 43.94 -36.24 11.69
CA ALA A 41 42.84 -36.45 12.64
C ALA A 41 43.14 -36.40 14.16
N CYS A 42 42.37 -35.56 14.85
CA CYS A 42 41.85 -35.85 16.18
C CYS A 42 40.31 -35.78 16.14
N ALA A 43 39.67 -36.88 16.52
CA ALA A 43 38.23 -37.05 16.56
C ALA A 43 37.58 -36.11 17.58
N ALA A 44 36.69 -35.23 17.12
CA ALA A 44 35.78 -34.48 17.99
C ALA A 44 34.42 -35.20 18.03
N VAL A 45 34.08 -35.64 19.23
CA VAL A 45 32.81 -36.26 19.62
C VAL A 45 31.62 -35.47 19.09
N ARG A 46 30.73 -36.16 18.38
CA ARG A 46 29.43 -35.64 17.97
C ARG A 46 28.49 -35.58 19.18
N HIS A 47 28.51 -34.48 19.92
CA HIS A 47 27.35 -34.11 20.73
C HIS A 47 26.34 -33.40 19.84
N GLY A 48 25.57 -34.21 19.10
CA GLY A 48 24.37 -33.73 18.43
C GLY A 48 23.34 -33.33 19.48
N ALA A 49 23.33 -32.07 19.89
CA ALA A 49 22.19 -31.49 20.56
C ALA A 49 21.02 -31.43 19.55
N PRO A 50 19.84 -31.98 19.88
CA PRO A 50 18.67 -31.78 19.02
C PRO A 50 18.34 -30.30 19.05
N VAL A 51 18.57 -29.61 17.93
CA VAL A 51 18.04 -28.27 17.73
C VAL A 51 16.52 -28.43 17.73
N GLY A 52 15.92 -28.16 18.88
CA GLY A 52 14.48 -28.16 19.10
C GLY A 52 13.84 -27.27 18.04
N ARG A 53 13.16 -27.92 17.09
CA ARG A 53 12.43 -27.27 16.02
C ARG A 53 11.11 -26.74 16.60
N HIS A 54 11.19 -25.67 17.39
CA HIS A 54 10.03 -24.92 17.86
C HIS A 54 10.06 -23.50 17.34
N GLY A 55 9.74 -23.39 16.05
CA GLY A 55 9.34 -22.15 15.41
C GLY A 55 8.09 -22.41 14.61
N GLY A 56 7.00 -22.78 15.28
CA GLY A 56 5.67 -22.76 14.69
C GLY A 56 5.41 -21.33 14.23
N ARG A 57 5.60 -21.07 12.93
CA ARG A 57 5.11 -19.84 12.31
C ARG A 57 3.62 -19.85 12.57
N GLY A 58 3.15 -19.02 13.51
CA GLY A 58 1.74 -18.85 13.76
C GLY A 58 1.11 -18.46 12.44
N ALA A 59 0.38 -19.38 11.81
CA ALA A 59 -0.44 -19.06 10.66
C ALA A 59 -1.37 -17.94 11.13
N ALA A 60 -1.24 -16.76 10.51
CA ALA A 60 -2.05 -15.60 10.88
C ALA A 60 -3.51 -16.05 10.89
N ARG A 61 -4.12 -16.04 12.08
CA ARG A 61 -5.48 -16.55 12.28
C ARG A 61 -6.41 -15.75 11.37
N ARG A 62 -6.86 -16.37 10.27
CA ARG A 62 -7.76 -15.72 9.32
C ARG A 62 -9.06 -15.45 10.08
N LEU A 63 -9.37 -14.17 10.26
CA LEU A 63 -10.57 -13.79 10.99
C LEU A 63 -11.80 -14.27 10.19
N PRO A 64 -12.81 -14.86 10.85
CA PRO A 64 -14.01 -15.29 10.15
C PRO A 64 -14.74 -14.08 9.56
N VAL A 65 -15.34 -14.29 8.38
CA VAL A 65 -16.28 -13.35 7.77
C VAL A 65 -17.53 -13.30 8.66
N MET A 66 -18.08 -12.10 8.85
CA MET A 66 -19.32 -11.91 9.62
C MET A 66 -20.50 -12.48 8.84
N ALA A 67 -21.51 -13.01 9.53
CA ALA A 67 -22.74 -13.49 8.88
C ALA A 67 -23.66 -12.32 8.48
N GLN A 68 -23.83 -11.36 9.39
CA GLN A 68 -24.52 -10.09 9.17
C GLN A 68 -23.74 -8.96 9.84
N VAL A 69 -23.92 -7.73 9.35
CA VAL A 69 -23.31 -6.52 9.92
C VAL A 69 -24.38 -5.74 10.69
N PRO A 70 -24.33 -5.67 12.03
CA PRO A 70 -25.29 -4.89 12.80
C PRO A 70 -25.27 -3.40 12.40
N THR A 71 -26.43 -2.73 12.37
CA THR A 71 -26.55 -1.30 11.99
C THR A 71 -25.72 -0.36 12.89
N HIS A 72 -25.52 -0.75 14.15
CA HIS A 72 -24.70 -0.04 15.13
C HIS A 72 -23.22 -0.43 15.09
N TRP A 73 -22.78 -1.33 14.19
CA TRP A 73 -21.38 -1.72 14.06
C TRP A 73 -20.51 -0.52 13.71
N ARG A 74 -19.37 -0.38 14.38
CA ARG A 74 -18.38 0.67 14.14
C ARG A 74 -16.99 0.06 14.16
N GLN A 75 -16.10 0.58 13.33
CA GLN A 75 -14.67 0.27 13.40
C GLN A 75 -13.83 1.51 13.10
N HIS A 76 -12.75 1.66 13.84
CA HIS A 76 -11.82 2.78 13.72
C HIS A 76 -10.42 2.24 13.43
N GLY A 77 -9.67 2.89 12.54
CA GLY A 77 -8.34 2.42 12.20
C GLY A 77 -7.71 3.11 11.00
N LEU A 78 -6.66 2.48 10.45
CA LEU A 78 -5.96 3.01 9.29
C LEU A 78 -6.56 2.48 7.99
N ALA A 79 -6.81 3.39 7.06
CA ALA A 79 -7.06 3.08 5.66
C ALA A 79 -5.79 3.24 4.83
N SER A 80 -5.66 2.44 3.78
CA SER A 80 -4.79 2.76 2.63
C SER A 80 -5.57 2.63 1.33
N TRP A 81 -4.89 2.63 0.19
CA TRP A 81 -5.52 2.48 -1.11
C TRP A 81 -4.66 1.65 -2.06
N TYR A 82 -5.30 1.04 -3.07
CA TYR A 82 -4.68 0.23 -4.12
C TYR A 82 -5.26 0.54 -5.50
N GLY A 83 -4.62 0.04 -6.55
CA GLY A 83 -5.08 0.21 -7.94
C GLY A 83 -4.10 0.89 -8.90
N SER A 84 -2.83 1.05 -8.50
CA SER A 84 -1.75 1.60 -9.34
C SER A 84 -0.77 0.54 -9.87
N GLY A 85 -1.08 -0.75 -9.73
CA GLY A 85 -0.10 -1.82 -10.00
C GLY A 85 -0.73 -3.16 -10.38
N ARG A 86 -0.14 -4.25 -9.87
CA ARG A 86 -0.39 -5.65 -10.27
C ARG A 86 -1.82 -6.16 -10.10
N GLN A 87 -2.74 -5.37 -9.54
CA GLN A 87 -4.15 -5.74 -9.36
C GLN A 87 -4.99 -5.44 -10.60
N LEU A 88 -4.52 -4.56 -11.49
CA LEU A 88 -5.23 -4.23 -12.72
C LEU A 88 -5.39 -5.48 -13.59
N GLY A 89 -6.63 -5.78 -14.01
CA GLY A 89 -6.93 -6.95 -14.83
C GLY A 89 -6.98 -8.29 -14.07
N HIS A 90 -6.96 -8.27 -12.73
CA HIS A 90 -7.15 -9.47 -11.91
C HIS A 90 -8.50 -9.48 -11.21
N ALA A 91 -9.03 -10.67 -10.96
CA ALA A 91 -10.23 -10.85 -10.14
C ALA A 91 -9.92 -10.57 -8.65
N THR A 92 -10.84 -9.89 -8.00
CA THR A 92 -10.88 -9.69 -6.54
C THR A 92 -11.30 -10.98 -5.83
N ALA A 93 -11.21 -11.01 -4.50
CA ALA A 93 -11.67 -12.16 -3.72
C ALA A 93 -13.18 -12.44 -3.83
N SER A 94 -13.99 -11.48 -4.30
CA SER A 94 -15.41 -11.73 -4.63
C SER A 94 -15.61 -12.43 -5.99
N GLY A 95 -14.57 -12.49 -6.83
CA GLY A 95 -14.65 -12.97 -8.21
C GLY A 95 -14.89 -11.86 -9.25
N GLU A 96 -15.26 -10.65 -8.81
CA GLU A 96 -15.39 -9.50 -9.72
C GLU A 96 -14.03 -9.02 -10.22
N MET A 97 -13.96 -8.57 -11.47
CA MET A 97 -12.76 -7.90 -12.00
C MET A 97 -12.48 -6.61 -11.23
N PHE A 98 -11.22 -6.40 -10.85
CA PHE A 98 -10.83 -5.18 -10.17
C PHE A 98 -10.92 -3.97 -11.11
N ASP A 99 -11.71 -2.97 -10.70
CA ASP A 99 -11.82 -1.67 -11.36
C ASP A 99 -11.33 -0.56 -10.40
N PRO A 100 -10.20 0.13 -10.70
CA PRO A 100 -9.73 1.24 -9.87
C PRO A 100 -10.68 2.45 -9.87
N GLY A 101 -11.55 2.57 -10.88
CA GLY A 101 -12.57 3.61 -11.03
C GLY A 101 -13.85 3.35 -10.22
N ALA A 102 -14.03 2.14 -9.69
CA ALA A 102 -15.22 1.80 -8.90
C ALA A 102 -15.08 2.25 -7.43
N LEU A 103 -16.20 2.47 -6.74
CA LEU A 103 -16.23 2.74 -5.30
C LEU A 103 -16.24 1.45 -4.49
N THR A 104 -15.08 0.79 -4.45
CA THR A 104 -14.91 -0.52 -3.81
C THR A 104 -13.78 -0.52 -2.78
N ALA A 105 -13.77 -1.56 -1.93
CA ALA A 105 -12.75 -1.73 -0.92
C ALA A 105 -12.48 -3.20 -0.57
N ALA A 106 -11.27 -3.45 -0.07
CA ALA A 106 -10.88 -4.69 0.59
C ALA A 106 -11.08 -4.58 2.11
N HIS A 107 -11.77 -5.57 2.69
CA HIS A 107 -11.96 -5.67 4.13
C HIS A 107 -11.84 -7.12 4.63
N ARG A 108 -11.34 -7.32 5.86
CA ARG A 108 -11.01 -8.67 6.41
C ARG A 108 -12.25 -9.52 6.70
N GLN A 109 -13.27 -8.92 7.31
CA GLN A 109 -14.40 -9.67 7.90
C GLN A 109 -15.79 -9.29 7.38
N LEU A 110 -16.00 -8.05 6.92
CA LEU A 110 -17.28 -7.66 6.32
C LEU A 110 -17.65 -8.57 5.12
N PRO A 111 -18.92 -9.01 5.03
CA PRO A 111 -19.43 -9.73 3.88
C PRO A 111 -19.17 -8.98 2.57
N PHE A 112 -19.02 -9.70 1.47
CA PHE A 112 -19.02 -9.05 0.17
C PHE A 112 -20.40 -8.42 -0.10
N GLY A 113 -20.42 -7.32 -0.83
CA GLY A 113 -21.63 -6.54 -1.08
C GLY A 113 -21.93 -5.49 0.00
N THR A 114 -21.40 -5.66 1.22
CA THR A 114 -21.60 -4.69 2.31
C THR A 114 -21.21 -3.28 1.85
N ARG A 115 -22.15 -2.33 1.96
CA ARG A 115 -21.88 -0.91 1.77
C ARG A 115 -21.40 -0.30 3.09
N VAL A 116 -20.33 0.48 3.03
CA VAL A 116 -19.69 1.08 4.21
C VAL A 116 -19.44 2.55 3.95
N LEU A 117 -19.91 3.41 4.85
CA LEU A 117 -19.48 4.80 4.92
C LEU A 117 -18.10 4.86 5.57
N VAL A 118 -17.13 5.39 4.83
CA VAL A 118 -15.76 5.62 5.26
C VAL A 118 -15.60 7.11 5.50
N HIS A 119 -15.40 7.52 6.75
CA HIS A 119 -15.13 8.91 7.11
C HIS A 119 -13.64 9.08 7.42
N SER A 120 -12.98 10.04 6.78
CA SER A 120 -11.57 10.38 7.05
C SER A 120 -11.49 11.50 8.07
N ARG A 121 -10.93 11.19 9.24
CA ARG A 121 -10.75 12.15 10.35
C ARG A 121 -9.79 13.29 10.00
N ARG A 122 -8.92 13.09 9.01
CA ARG A 122 -7.92 14.08 8.60
C ARG A 122 -8.42 15.03 7.51
N THR A 123 -9.20 14.53 6.56
CA THR A 123 -9.73 15.36 5.47
C THR A 123 -11.14 15.88 5.75
N GLY A 124 -11.83 15.33 6.74
CA GLY A 124 -13.24 15.62 7.04
C GLY A 124 -14.21 15.07 5.99
N ARG A 125 -13.71 14.38 4.96
CA ARG A 125 -14.50 13.86 3.84
C ARG A 125 -14.99 12.45 4.14
N SER A 126 -16.06 12.06 3.47
CA SER A 126 -16.61 10.70 3.54
C SER A 126 -16.89 10.14 2.15
N VAL A 127 -16.81 8.82 2.02
CA VAL A 127 -17.17 8.09 0.79
C VAL A 127 -17.87 6.79 1.17
N VAL A 128 -18.89 6.40 0.41
CA VAL A 128 -19.52 5.08 0.54
C VAL A 128 -18.86 4.13 -0.43
N VAL A 129 -18.41 2.98 0.07
CA VAL A 129 -17.77 1.93 -0.75
C VAL A 129 -18.47 0.60 -0.55
N ARG A 130 -18.39 -0.25 -1.58
CA ARG A 130 -18.82 -1.65 -1.51
C ARG A 130 -17.64 -2.57 -1.25
N VAL A 131 -17.77 -3.47 -0.28
CA VAL A 131 -16.75 -4.49 -0.02
C VAL A 131 -16.82 -5.56 -1.09
N ASN A 132 -15.76 -5.71 -1.89
CA ASN A 132 -15.66 -6.76 -2.92
C ASN A 132 -14.33 -7.50 -2.90
N ASP A 133 -13.43 -7.18 -1.96
CA ASP A 133 -12.15 -7.84 -1.85
C ASP A 133 -11.77 -8.14 -0.38
N ARG A 134 -10.69 -8.90 -0.17
CA ARG A 134 -10.24 -9.34 1.14
C ARG A 134 -8.84 -8.84 1.48
N GLY A 135 -8.67 -8.48 2.73
CA GLY A 135 -7.48 -7.82 3.25
C GLY A 135 -7.90 -6.53 3.98
N PRO A 136 -6.96 -5.67 4.37
CA PRO A 136 -5.52 -5.90 4.44
C PRO A 136 -5.13 -6.96 5.48
N TYR A 137 -4.20 -7.85 5.12
CA TYR A 137 -3.71 -8.91 6.01
C TYR A 137 -2.47 -8.52 6.82
N HIS A 138 -1.78 -7.45 6.41
CA HIS A 138 -0.53 -7.00 7.00
C HIS A 138 -0.66 -5.60 7.59
N GLY A 139 0.04 -5.39 8.71
CA GLY A 139 0.03 -4.11 9.43
C GLY A 139 -1.26 -3.86 10.20
N ALA A 140 -1.42 -2.61 10.64
CA ALA A 140 -2.54 -2.15 11.47
C ALA A 140 -3.72 -1.58 10.65
N ARG A 141 -3.75 -1.82 9.34
CA ARG A 141 -4.82 -1.31 8.47
C ARG A 141 -6.08 -2.13 8.62
N ILE A 142 -7.21 -1.45 8.47
CA ILE A 142 -8.53 -2.07 8.56
C ILE A 142 -9.23 -2.14 7.20
N ILE A 143 -8.88 -1.25 6.27
CA ILE A 143 -9.50 -1.16 4.95
C ILE A 143 -8.49 -0.68 3.92
N ASP A 144 -8.51 -1.26 2.72
CA ASP A 144 -7.78 -0.75 1.56
C ASP A 144 -8.83 -0.32 0.51
N LEU A 145 -8.79 0.95 0.10
CA LEU A 145 -9.75 1.56 -0.83
C LEU A 145 -9.29 1.45 -2.28
N SER A 146 -10.23 1.44 -3.23
CA SER A 146 -9.90 1.68 -4.63
C SER A 146 -9.30 3.08 -4.86
N LEU A 147 -8.67 3.28 -6.01
CA LEU A 147 -8.09 4.57 -6.40
C LEU A 147 -9.15 5.69 -6.39
N GLU A 148 -10.32 5.44 -6.97
CA GLU A 148 -11.40 6.41 -7.03
C GLU A 148 -11.96 6.75 -5.64
N ALA A 149 -12.18 5.73 -4.79
CA ALA A 149 -12.63 5.97 -3.42
C ALA A 149 -11.61 6.79 -2.62
N ALA A 150 -10.31 6.50 -2.78
CA ALA A 150 -9.24 7.24 -2.13
C ALA A 150 -9.12 8.69 -2.65
N ARG A 151 -9.39 8.92 -3.93
CA ARG A 151 -9.48 10.25 -4.55
C ARG A 151 -10.62 11.05 -3.95
N GLN A 152 -11.81 10.46 -3.84
CA GLN A 152 -12.99 11.09 -3.23
C GLN A 152 -12.83 11.31 -1.73
N LEU A 153 -12.10 10.45 -1.03
CA LEU A 153 -11.75 10.66 0.38
C LEU A 153 -10.65 11.71 0.57
N GLY A 154 -9.94 12.07 -0.50
CA GLY A 154 -8.87 13.06 -0.51
C GLY A 154 -7.55 12.55 0.04
N MET A 155 -7.27 11.23 -0.05
CA MET A 155 -6.13 10.61 0.63
C MET A 155 -4.96 10.16 -0.26
N LEU A 156 -5.03 10.40 -1.57
CA LEU A 156 -4.03 9.92 -2.53
C LEU A 156 -2.60 10.33 -2.16
N GLY A 157 -2.36 11.63 -1.94
CA GLY A 157 -1.03 12.15 -1.59
C GLY A 157 -0.51 11.77 -0.20
N MET A 158 -1.36 11.13 0.62
CA MET A 158 -1.04 10.81 2.01
C MET A 158 -0.66 9.34 2.21
N GLY A 159 -1.00 8.47 1.25
CA GLY A 159 -0.80 7.02 1.30
C GLY A 159 -1.74 6.30 2.27
N MET A 160 -1.77 6.72 3.54
CA MET A 160 -2.62 6.16 4.59
C MET A 160 -3.29 7.26 5.40
N THR A 161 -4.49 7.01 5.95
CA THR A 161 -5.22 7.97 6.81
C THR A 161 -6.03 7.27 7.89
N GLN A 162 -6.30 7.95 9.01
CA GLN A 162 -7.24 7.43 10.01
C GLN A 162 -8.68 7.58 9.53
N VAL A 163 -9.46 6.52 9.67
CA VAL A 163 -10.86 6.46 9.24
C VAL A 163 -11.77 5.84 10.29
N ASP A 164 -13.04 6.23 10.21
CA ASP A 164 -14.16 5.64 10.93
C ASP A 164 -15.10 4.96 9.92
N LEU A 165 -15.46 3.71 10.19
CA LEU A 165 -16.31 2.87 9.33
C LEU A 165 -17.68 2.66 9.97
N ARG A 166 -18.73 2.78 9.16
CA ARG A 166 -20.12 2.44 9.53
C ARG A 166 -20.82 1.73 8.38
N PRO A 167 -21.67 0.72 8.63
CA PRO A 167 -22.45 0.10 7.56
C PRO A 167 -23.48 1.10 7.04
N MET A 168 -23.73 1.05 5.74
CA MET A 168 -24.87 1.70 5.10
C MET A 168 -25.95 0.65 4.88
N PRO A 169 -27.22 0.94 5.18
CA PRO A 169 -28.33 0.07 4.80
C PRO A 169 -28.37 -0.14 3.28
N ASP A 170 -28.82 -1.32 2.88
CA ASP A 170 -28.93 -1.72 1.47
C ASP A 170 -30.12 -1.03 0.78
N ASP A 171 -31.06 -0.52 1.57
CA ASP A 171 -32.24 0.25 1.22
C ASP A 171 -31.99 1.76 1.34
N GLU A 172 -31.81 2.45 0.21
CA GLU A 172 -32.48 3.73 0.03
C GLU A 172 -33.83 3.45 -0.67
N GLU A 173 -34.74 2.77 0.03
CA GLU A 173 -36.14 3.19 -0.06
C GLU A 173 -36.29 4.33 0.94
N GLU A 174 -36.62 5.49 0.41
CA GLU A 174 -37.18 6.66 1.08
C GLU A 174 -37.82 6.35 2.44
N VAL A 175 -37.03 6.37 3.51
CA VAL A 175 -37.58 6.59 4.86
C VAL A 175 -37.79 8.09 4.97
N ALA A 176 -38.91 8.51 4.38
CA ALA A 176 -39.77 9.60 4.76
C ALA A 176 -39.09 10.80 5.44
N SER A 177 -39.16 11.93 4.76
CA SER A 177 -39.70 13.17 5.32
C SER A 177 -40.35 12.97 6.70
N ALA A 178 -39.58 13.28 7.75
CA ALA A 178 -40.14 13.83 8.97
C ALA A 178 -39.65 15.28 9.03
N PRO A 179 -40.51 16.28 8.76
CA PRO A 179 -40.19 17.66 9.12
C PRO A 179 -40.07 17.77 10.65
N ARG A 180 -39.31 18.79 11.06
CA ARG A 180 -39.06 19.18 12.46
C ARG A 180 -40.33 19.33 13.29
#